data_AF-A0A9P5RLZ6-F1
#
_entry.id   AF-A0A9P5RLZ6-F1
#
_cell.length_a   1.000
_cell.length_b   1.000
_cell.length_c   1.000
_cell.angle_alpha   90.00
_cell.angle_beta   90.00
_cell.angle_gamma   90.00
#
_symmetry.space_group_name_H-M   'P 1'
#
loop_
_entity.id
_entity.type
_entity.pdbx_description
1 polymer ?
#
loop_
_entity_poly.entity_id
_entity_poly.type
_entity_poly.pdbx_seq_one_letter_code
_entity_poly.pdbx_strand_id
1 'polypeptide(L)'
;MQSVEMVSADTNMSDRQQLDQHQQLIDQKQQQQQQPQYQGHDQQAQQQQLLQQQQQQQAQAQQQAATRRKFNLDDFRIHRTLGTGSFGRVHLVQSRFNSRFYAMKVLKKTEVVRLKQVEHTNNEKMILERVEHPFLINLWGTFQDVRNLYMVMDYVVGGELFSVLRKSQRFPEHVARFYTCEVLLALEYLHSHAVIYRDLKPENLLLDSMGHIKITDFGFAKHVPQNMTWTLCGTPDYLAPEIIQSKGYGKAVDWWSMGVLMFEMCAGFPPFFDEDHIKLYGKIMAGKVRYPSHFQPALKDILKRLLTSDLTKRYGNLRGGATDIKNHAWFEGVNWDQVYSRQIEAPYRPTIMGEGDASNFDDYPEDAEQYGVYPPNEADELGSYFPGF
;
A
#
# COMPACT_ATOMS: atom_id res chain seq x y z
N MET A 1 -59.80 61.38 70.85
CA MET A 1 -61.18 61.24 70.34
C MET A 1 -61.13 60.68 68.93
N GLN A 2 -61.78 59.53 68.73
CA GLN A 2 -62.34 58.88 67.52
C GLN A 2 -61.64 59.00 66.16
N SER A 3 -61.30 57.85 65.55
CA SER A 3 -61.61 57.53 64.14
C SER A 3 -61.56 55.99 63.91
N VAL A 4 -62.70 55.32 63.71
CA VAL A 4 -63.26 54.80 62.44
C VAL A 4 -62.90 53.33 62.15
N GLU A 5 -63.94 52.62 61.71
CA GLU A 5 -64.25 51.19 61.69
C GLU A 5 -63.84 50.42 60.41
N MET A 6 -63.65 49.10 60.63
CA MET A 6 -64.19 47.93 59.90
C MET A 6 -63.55 47.33 58.62
N VAL A 7 -63.59 45.98 58.65
CA VAL A 7 -63.45 44.93 57.60
C VAL A 7 -62.00 44.66 57.12
N SER A 8 -61.27 43.58 57.46
CA SER A 8 -61.51 42.12 57.50
C SER A 8 -61.63 41.41 56.14
N ALA A 9 -60.53 41.27 55.41
CA ALA A 9 -60.15 40.09 54.62
C ALA A 9 -58.80 40.36 53.90
N ASP A 10 -58.02 39.29 53.69
CA ASP A 10 -56.82 39.20 52.86
C ASP A 10 -55.53 39.89 53.31
N THR A 11 -54.69 39.14 54.04
CA THR A 11 -53.22 39.36 54.04
C THR A 11 -52.46 38.09 54.47
N ASN A 12 -52.84 36.93 53.91
CA ASN A 12 -52.19 35.64 54.20
C ASN A 12 -51.73 34.90 52.93
N MET A 13 -51.43 35.62 51.84
CA MET A 13 -50.98 35.04 50.57
C MET A 13 -49.58 35.46 50.09
N SER A 14 -48.95 36.51 50.63
CA SER A 14 -47.63 36.96 50.14
C SER A 14 -46.44 36.23 50.76
N ASP A 15 -46.51 35.84 52.03
CA ASP A 15 -45.36 35.23 52.72
C ASP A 15 -45.23 33.73 52.43
N ARG A 16 -46.33 33.05 52.10
CA ARG A 16 -46.29 31.66 51.59
C ARG A 16 -45.71 31.57 50.18
N GLN A 17 -45.99 32.56 49.32
CA GLN A 17 -45.47 32.55 47.94
C GLN A 17 -43.96 32.82 47.87
N GLN A 18 -43.39 33.60 48.81
CA GLN A 18 -41.93 33.84 48.86
C GLN A 18 -41.15 32.65 49.45
N LEU A 19 -41.71 31.96 50.44
CA LEU A 19 -41.13 30.72 50.97
C LEU A 19 -41.16 29.58 49.94
N ASP A 20 -42.24 29.45 49.17
CA ASP A 20 -42.36 28.43 48.11
C ASP A 20 -41.39 28.68 46.93
N GLN A 21 -41.16 29.95 46.54
CA GLN A 21 -40.17 30.27 45.50
C GLN A 21 -38.73 30.04 45.97
N HIS A 22 -38.41 30.32 47.23
CA HIS A 22 -37.07 30.07 47.77
C HIS A 22 -36.80 28.56 47.91
N GLN A 23 -37.80 27.78 48.32
CA GLN A 23 -37.69 26.32 48.39
C GLN A 23 -37.55 25.68 47.00
N GLN A 24 -38.29 26.18 45.99
CA GLN A 24 -38.15 25.72 44.59
C GLN A 24 -36.78 26.04 43.97
N LEU A 25 -36.15 27.16 44.34
CA LEU A 25 -34.80 27.53 43.89
C LEU A 25 -33.70 26.70 44.58
N ILE A 26 -33.90 26.29 45.83
CA ILE A 26 -32.99 25.37 46.54
C ILE A 26 -33.12 23.96 45.96
N ASP A 27 -34.34 23.49 45.67
CA ASP A 27 -34.58 22.19 45.04
C ASP A 27 -34.07 22.14 43.59
N GLN A 28 -34.17 23.23 42.81
CA GLN A 28 -33.53 23.32 41.48
C GLN A 28 -32.01 23.33 41.53
N LYS A 29 -31.39 23.96 42.56
CA LYS A 29 -29.94 23.92 42.73
C LYS A 29 -29.43 22.58 43.26
N GLN A 30 -30.21 21.85 44.05
CA GLN A 30 -29.87 20.49 44.49
C GLN A 30 -30.10 19.45 43.39
N GLN A 31 -31.05 19.65 42.47
CA GLN A 31 -31.23 18.77 41.31
C GLN A 31 -30.20 19.00 40.19
N GLN A 32 -29.57 20.18 40.09
CA GLN A 32 -28.48 20.43 39.12
C GLN A 32 -27.09 19.96 39.59
N GLN A 33 -26.92 19.53 40.85
CA GLN A 33 -25.67 18.91 41.33
C GLN A 33 -25.70 17.36 41.30
N GLN A 34 -26.73 16.76 40.71
CA GLN A 34 -26.78 15.32 40.42
C GLN A 34 -27.10 15.07 38.94
N GLN A 35 -26.39 15.75 38.03
CA GLN A 35 -26.21 15.16 36.71
C GLN A 35 -25.03 14.17 36.78
N PRO A 36 -25.25 12.90 36.42
CA PRO A 36 -24.16 11.95 36.33
C PRO A 36 -23.17 12.46 35.28
N GLN A 37 -21.92 12.69 35.68
CA GLN A 37 -20.74 12.94 34.83
C GLN A 37 -20.37 11.71 33.96
N TYR A 38 -21.37 10.99 33.44
CA TYR A 38 -21.25 9.62 32.93
C TYR A 38 -21.01 9.54 31.42
N GLN A 39 -21.02 10.65 30.67
CA GLN A 39 -20.79 10.62 29.22
C GLN A 39 -19.31 10.77 28.81
N GLY A 40 -18.41 11.18 29.71
CA GLY A 40 -16.96 11.24 29.45
C GLY A 40 -16.21 9.95 29.83
N HIS A 41 -16.69 9.24 30.86
CA HIS A 41 -16.08 8.00 31.33
C HIS A 41 -16.24 6.84 30.36
N ASP A 42 -17.39 6.72 29.68
CA ASP A 42 -17.63 5.64 28.72
C ASP A 42 -16.77 5.75 27.45
N GLN A 43 -16.54 6.97 26.94
CA GLN A 43 -15.65 7.18 25.79
C GLN A 43 -14.18 6.95 26.14
N GLN A 44 -13.75 7.39 27.31
CA GLN A 44 -12.39 7.11 27.79
C GLN A 44 -12.18 5.62 28.05
N ALA A 45 -13.16 4.93 28.67
CA ALA A 45 -13.11 3.50 28.91
C ALA A 45 -13.08 2.68 27.59
N GLN A 46 -13.89 3.07 26.60
CA GLN A 46 -13.85 2.45 25.27
C GLN A 46 -12.51 2.67 24.56
N GLN A 47 -11.96 3.88 24.63
CA GLN A 47 -10.65 4.17 24.04
C GLN A 47 -9.53 3.40 24.75
N GLN A 48 -9.60 3.27 26.07
CA GLN A 48 -8.65 2.49 26.86
C GLN A 48 -8.75 0.99 26.56
N GLN A 49 -9.95 0.46 26.39
CA GLN A 49 -10.18 -0.94 25.96
C GLN A 49 -9.63 -1.20 24.55
N LEU A 50 -9.84 -0.28 23.60
CA LEU A 50 -9.27 -0.37 22.25
C LEU A 50 -7.74 -0.37 22.25
N LEU A 51 -7.13 0.50 23.06
CA LEU A 51 -5.67 0.53 23.27
C LEU A 51 -5.16 -0.76 23.89
N GLN A 52 -5.87 -1.32 24.88
CA GLN A 52 -5.52 -2.58 25.52
C GLN A 52 -5.65 -3.76 24.55
N GLN A 53 -6.69 -3.79 23.72
CA GLN A 53 -6.86 -4.79 22.67
C GLN A 53 -5.75 -4.71 21.61
N GLN A 54 -5.38 -3.51 21.16
CA GLN A 54 -4.25 -3.33 20.25
C GLN A 54 -2.94 -3.81 20.87
N GLN A 55 -2.68 -3.48 22.14
CA GLN A 55 -1.48 -3.93 22.85
C GLN A 55 -1.45 -5.45 23.03
N GLN A 56 -2.59 -6.08 23.33
CA GLN A 56 -2.69 -7.54 23.42
C GLN A 56 -2.51 -8.22 22.07
N GLN A 57 -3.09 -7.68 20.99
CA GLN A 57 -2.89 -8.21 19.64
C GLN A 57 -1.42 -8.08 19.20
N GLN A 58 -0.78 -6.95 19.49
CA GLN A 58 0.65 -6.75 19.23
C GLN A 58 1.52 -7.73 20.03
N ALA A 59 1.22 -7.94 21.33
CA ALA A 59 1.95 -8.87 22.17
C ALA A 59 1.79 -10.33 21.70
N GLN A 60 0.58 -10.72 21.27
CA GLN A 60 0.32 -12.05 20.69
C GLN A 60 1.04 -12.24 19.35
N ALA A 61 1.04 -11.23 18.48
CA ALA A 61 1.78 -11.26 17.22
C ALA A 61 3.30 -11.36 17.47
N GLN A 62 3.83 -10.66 18.48
CA GLN A 62 5.24 -10.74 18.89
C GLN A 62 5.60 -12.12 19.46
N GLN A 63 4.72 -12.74 20.27
CA GLN A 63 4.91 -14.10 20.77
C GLN A 63 4.85 -15.17 19.66
N GLN A 64 3.95 -15.00 18.69
CA GLN A 64 3.88 -15.88 17.51
C GLN A 64 5.10 -15.71 16.60
N ALA A 65 5.60 -14.48 16.43
CA ALA A 65 6.84 -14.22 15.71
C ALA A 65 8.07 -14.84 16.41
N ALA A 66 8.11 -14.82 17.74
CA ALA A 66 9.19 -15.41 18.53
C ALA A 66 9.22 -16.95 18.50
N THR A 67 8.10 -17.60 18.14
CA THR A 67 7.99 -19.07 18.05
C THR A 67 8.12 -19.62 16.63
N ARG A 68 8.11 -18.77 15.59
CA ARG A 68 8.43 -19.19 14.22
C ARG A 68 9.91 -19.54 14.12
N ARG A 69 10.21 -20.76 13.68
CA ARG A 69 11.55 -21.16 13.25
C ARG A 69 12.04 -20.17 12.21
N LYS A 70 13.17 -19.50 12.47
CA LYS A 70 13.81 -18.62 11.50
C LYS A 70 14.31 -19.46 10.32
N PHE A 71 14.03 -18.99 9.11
CA PHE A 71 14.59 -19.59 7.91
C PHE A 71 16.11 -19.48 7.90
N ASN A 72 16.76 -20.43 7.26
CA ASN A 72 18.17 -20.37 6.89
C ASN A 72 18.34 -20.91 5.46
N LEU A 73 19.54 -20.79 4.90
CA LEU A 73 19.80 -21.17 3.52
C LEU A 73 19.59 -22.68 3.26
N ASP A 74 19.99 -23.54 4.21
CA ASP A 74 19.89 -25.01 4.09
C ASP A 74 18.45 -25.53 4.11
N ASP A 75 17.50 -24.69 4.50
CA ASP A 75 16.07 -24.99 4.43
C ASP A 75 15.55 -25.02 2.98
N PHE A 76 16.34 -24.55 2.01
CA PHE A 76 15.93 -24.38 0.61
C PHE A 76 16.89 -25.06 -0.37
N ARG A 77 16.34 -25.55 -1.48
CA ARG A 77 17.08 -25.94 -2.67
C ARG A 77 16.96 -24.83 -3.70
N ILE A 78 18.07 -24.22 -4.10
CA ILE A 78 18.11 -23.23 -5.18
C ILE A 78 18.02 -23.94 -6.53
N HIS A 79 17.16 -23.44 -7.42
CA HIS A 79 16.96 -24.01 -8.77
C HIS A 79 17.62 -23.17 -9.85
N ARG A 80 17.08 -21.97 -10.12
CA ARG A 80 17.57 -21.06 -11.16
C ARG A 80 17.30 -19.61 -10.80
N THR A 81 18.01 -18.70 -11.43
CA THR A 81 17.75 -17.27 -11.38
C THR A 81 16.47 -16.94 -12.16
N LEU A 82 15.57 -16.19 -11.52
CA LEU A 82 14.34 -15.63 -12.09
C LEU A 82 14.52 -14.18 -12.54
N GLY A 83 15.49 -13.47 -11.97
CA GLY A 83 15.78 -12.07 -12.29
C GLY A 83 17.04 -11.56 -11.63
N THR A 84 17.63 -10.52 -12.21
CA THR A 84 18.82 -9.84 -11.70
C THR A 84 18.52 -8.36 -11.45
N GLY A 85 18.85 -7.87 -10.26
CA GLY A 85 18.74 -6.45 -9.89
C GLY A 85 20.10 -5.81 -9.67
N SER A 86 20.11 -4.52 -9.36
CA SER A 86 21.35 -3.74 -9.16
C SER A 86 22.20 -4.21 -7.96
N PHE A 87 21.59 -4.87 -6.97
CA PHE A 87 22.25 -5.26 -5.71
C PHE A 87 22.31 -6.78 -5.50
N GLY A 88 21.75 -7.57 -6.42
CA GLY A 88 21.48 -8.97 -6.15
C GLY A 88 20.66 -9.69 -7.20
N ARG A 89 20.14 -10.85 -6.83
CA ARG A 89 19.35 -11.72 -7.71
C ARG A 89 18.10 -12.24 -7.02
N VAL A 90 17.13 -12.67 -7.81
CA VAL A 90 15.97 -13.42 -7.34
C VAL A 90 16.09 -14.84 -7.86
N HIS A 91 16.07 -15.81 -6.96
CA HIS A 91 16.16 -17.23 -7.29
C HIS A 91 14.83 -17.93 -7.10
N LEU A 92 14.49 -18.85 -8.00
CA LEU A 92 13.50 -19.88 -7.72
C LEU A 92 14.09 -20.87 -6.74
N VAL A 93 13.43 -21.07 -5.60
CA VAL A 93 13.86 -22.03 -4.58
C VAL A 93 12.71 -22.95 -4.20
N GLN A 94 13.04 -24.17 -3.79
CA GLN A 94 12.08 -25.13 -3.26
C GLN A 94 12.40 -25.40 -1.79
N SER A 95 11.41 -25.25 -0.91
CA SER A 95 11.59 -25.58 0.51
C SER A 95 11.77 -27.09 0.68
N ARG A 96 12.74 -27.47 1.51
CA ARG A 96 13.03 -28.87 1.84
C ARG A 96 12.03 -29.47 2.84
N PHE A 97 11.15 -28.66 3.44
CA PHE A 97 10.16 -29.12 4.44
C PHE A 97 8.80 -29.44 3.84
N ASN A 98 8.29 -28.57 2.96
CA ASN A 98 6.95 -28.68 2.40
C ASN A 98 6.94 -28.83 0.87
N SER A 99 8.12 -28.88 0.23
CA SER A 99 8.29 -28.98 -1.22
C SER A 99 7.68 -27.83 -2.04
N ARG A 100 7.21 -26.76 -1.40
CA ARG A 100 6.64 -25.58 -2.06
C ARG A 100 7.74 -24.71 -2.66
N PHE A 101 7.42 -24.09 -3.79
CA PHE A 101 8.29 -23.13 -4.46
C PHE A 101 8.11 -21.70 -3.92
N TYR A 102 9.23 -20.98 -3.84
CA TYR A 102 9.33 -19.61 -3.37
C TYR A 102 10.30 -18.82 -4.26
N ALA A 103 10.18 -17.50 -4.23
CA ALA A 103 11.17 -16.60 -4.81
C ALA A 103 12.08 -16.09 -3.68
N MET A 104 13.39 -16.34 -3.78
CA MET A 104 14.37 -15.87 -2.81
C MET A 104 15.16 -14.70 -3.39
N LYS A 105 14.90 -13.48 -2.91
CA LYS A 105 15.70 -12.29 -3.24
C LYS A 105 16.96 -12.31 -2.37
N VAL A 106 18.12 -12.37 -3.01
CA VAL A 106 19.44 -12.40 -2.38
C VAL A 106 20.17 -11.11 -2.71
N LEU A 107 20.52 -10.33 -1.70
CA LEU A 107 21.15 -9.02 -1.83
C LEU A 107 22.54 -9.03 -1.20
N LYS A 108 23.57 -8.58 -1.93
CA LYS A 108 24.93 -8.49 -1.41
C LYS A 108 25.05 -7.29 -0.48
N LYS A 109 25.41 -7.51 0.79
CA LYS A 109 25.54 -6.44 1.81
C LYS A 109 26.48 -5.33 1.33
N THR A 110 27.61 -5.71 0.74
CA THR A 110 28.62 -4.79 0.20
C THR A 110 28.04 -3.88 -0.88
N GLU A 111 27.27 -4.42 -1.83
CA GLU A 111 26.65 -3.64 -2.91
C GLU A 111 25.53 -2.72 -2.40
N VAL A 112 24.71 -3.21 -1.46
CA VAL A 112 23.66 -2.40 -0.83
C VAL A 112 24.26 -1.18 -0.12
N VAL A 113 25.34 -1.37 0.65
CA VAL A 113 26.04 -0.28 1.34
C VAL A 113 26.72 0.66 0.34
N ARG A 114 27.45 0.11 -0.64
CA ARG A 114 28.17 0.89 -1.68
C ARG A 114 27.23 1.81 -2.45
N LEU A 115 26.02 1.35 -2.76
CA LEU A 115 25.00 2.09 -3.50
C LEU A 115 24.03 2.87 -2.58
N LYS A 116 24.34 2.96 -1.28
CA LYS A 116 23.59 3.72 -0.26
C LYS A 116 22.11 3.32 -0.16
N GLN A 117 21.81 2.03 -0.32
CA GLN A 117 20.44 1.48 -0.30
C GLN A 117 20.06 0.80 1.03
N VAL A 118 20.84 1.01 2.10
CA VAL A 118 20.58 0.42 3.43
C VAL A 118 19.18 0.77 3.93
N GLU A 119 18.82 2.06 3.90
CA GLU A 119 17.50 2.52 4.36
C GLU A 119 16.37 1.91 3.52
N HIS A 120 16.51 1.91 2.19
CA HIS A 120 15.51 1.34 1.28
C HIS A 120 15.33 -0.18 1.49
N THR A 121 16.42 -0.92 1.70
CA THR A 121 16.36 -2.38 1.94
C THR A 121 15.66 -2.70 3.26
N ASN A 122 15.97 -1.97 4.33
CA ASN A 122 15.30 -2.14 5.62
C ASN A 122 13.83 -1.70 5.57
N ASN A 123 13.51 -0.63 4.81
CA ASN A 123 12.14 -0.18 4.61
C ASN A 123 11.32 -1.19 3.80
N GLU A 124 11.87 -1.74 2.71
CA GLU A 124 11.24 -2.78 1.89
C GLU A 124 10.83 -3.96 2.79
N LYS A 125 11.79 -4.48 3.57
CA LYS A 125 11.59 -5.55 4.54
C LYS A 125 10.49 -5.21 5.55
N MET A 126 10.57 -4.06 6.20
CA MET A 126 9.61 -3.62 7.22
C MET A 126 8.19 -3.47 6.66
N ILE A 127 8.05 -2.94 5.45
CA ILE A 127 6.73 -2.77 4.81
C ILE A 127 6.15 -4.13 4.47
N LEU A 128 6.92 -5.00 3.82
CA LEU A 128 6.50 -6.34 3.44
C LEU A 128 6.11 -7.21 4.65
N GLU A 129 6.72 -7.01 5.82
CA GLU A 129 6.33 -7.69 7.07
C GLU A 129 4.97 -7.25 7.64
N ARG A 130 4.43 -6.09 7.19
CA ARG A 130 3.22 -5.47 7.76
C ARG A 130 2.02 -5.45 6.82
N VAL A 131 2.24 -5.70 5.54
CA VAL A 131 1.19 -5.66 4.52
C VAL A 131 0.72 -7.08 4.18
N GLU A 132 -0.59 -7.25 4.12
CA GLU A 132 -1.23 -8.50 3.70
C GLU A 132 -2.45 -8.16 2.86
N HIS A 133 -2.40 -8.49 1.57
CA HIS A 133 -3.46 -8.17 0.62
C HIS A 133 -3.47 -9.16 -0.56
N PRO A 134 -4.64 -9.54 -1.12
CA PRO A 134 -4.73 -10.54 -2.19
C PRO A 134 -3.85 -10.23 -3.41
N PHE A 135 -3.65 -8.95 -3.72
CA PHE A 135 -2.88 -8.48 -4.88
C PHE A 135 -1.47 -7.98 -4.56
N LEU A 136 -0.98 -8.17 -3.34
CA LEU A 136 0.41 -7.88 -2.98
C LEU A 136 1.20 -9.18 -2.82
N ILE A 137 2.50 -9.13 -3.10
CA ILE A 137 3.44 -10.22 -2.83
C ILE A 137 3.56 -10.42 -1.31
N ASN A 138 3.58 -11.69 -0.86
CA ASN A 138 3.80 -11.99 0.55
C ASN A 138 5.29 -12.25 0.84
N LEU A 139 5.78 -11.71 1.95
CA LEU A 139 7.06 -12.05 2.54
C LEU A 139 6.86 -13.12 3.63
N TRP A 140 7.44 -14.30 3.40
CA TRP A 140 7.35 -15.42 4.34
C TRP A 140 8.36 -15.33 5.47
N GLY A 141 9.51 -14.72 5.20
CA GLY A 141 10.53 -14.44 6.20
C GLY A 141 11.83 -13.93 5.58
N THR A 142 12.72 -13.49 6.45
CA THR A 142 14.06 -13.04 6.11
C THR A 142 15.10 -13.79 6.92
N PHE A 143 16.33 -13.80 6.40
CA PHE A 143 17.53 -14.18 7.12
C PHE A 143 18.74 -13.46 6.51
N GLN A 144 19.90 -13.54 7.14
CA GLN A 144 21.16 -13.04 6.61
C GLN A 144 22.30 -14.00 6.93
N ASP A 145 23.33 -14.01 6.08
CA ASP A 145 24.64 -14.59 6.37
C ASP A 145 25.71 -13.49 6.41
N VAL A 146 26.99 -13.86 6.48
CA VAL A 146 28.10 -12.91 6.55
C VAL A 146 28.14 -11.91 5.38
N ARG A 147 27.67 -12.30 4.18
CA ARG A 147 27.81 -11.51 2.94
C ARG A 147 26.48 -11.03 2.36
N ASN A 148 25.38 -11.70 2.65
CA ASN A 148 24.11 -11.55 1.94
C ASN A 148 22.92 -11.40 2.87
N LEU A 149 21.89 -10.73 2.36
CA LEU A 149 20.55 -10.65 2.92
C LEU A 149 19.61 -11.49 2.06
N TYR A 150 18.65 -12.16 2.70
CA TYR A 150 17.72 -13.07 2.04
C TYR A 150 16.28 -12.68 2.40
N MET A 151 15.43 -12.54 1.38
CA MET A 151 13.98 -12.39 1.53
C MET A 151 13.29 -13.55 0.80
N VAL A 152 12.52 -14.35 1.54
CA VAL A 152 11.74 -15.48 1.00
C VAL A 152 10.33 -15.00 0.73
N MET A 153 9.92 -14.95 -0.54
CA MET A 153 8.66 -14.39 -1.00
C MET A 153 7.84 -15.44 -1.76
N ASP A 154 6.57 -15.14 -2.00
CA ASP A 154 5.75 -15.93 -2.93
C ASP A 154 6.47 -16.10 -4.28
N TYR A 155 6.48 -17.33 -4.81
CA TYR A 155 6.80 -17.55 -6.20
C TYR A 155 5.54 -17.33 -7.05
N VAL A 156 5.58 -16.36 -7.95
CA VAL A 156 4.46 -15.99 -8.83
C VAL A 156 4.76 -16.47 -10.25
N VAL A 157 4.23 -17.64 -10.59
CA VAL A 157 4.65 -18.45 -11.75
C VAL A 157 4.31 -17.85 -13.14
N GLY A 158 3.34 -16.96 -13.23
CA GLY A 158 2.84 -16.45 -14.52
C GLY A 158 3.68 -15.35 -15.17
N GLY A 159 4.79 -14.96 -14.54
CA GLY A 159 5.69 -13.93 -15.05
C GLY A 159 5.09 -12.52 -15.01
N GLU A 160 5.72 -11.61 -15.75
CA GLU A 160 5.38 -10.18 -15.73
C GLU A 160 4.21 -9.83 -16.67
N LEU A 161 3.32 -8.94 -16.21
CA LEU A 161 2.28 -8.34 -17.05
C LEU A 161 2.89 -7.60 -18.25
N PHE A 162 4.09 -7.02 -18.08
CA PHE A 162 4.86 -6.40 -19.15
C PHE A 162 5.01 -7.32 -20.37
N SER A 163 5.47 -8.56 -20.15
CA SER A 163 5.65 -9.55 -21.20
C SER A 163 4.34 -9.88 -21.94
N VAL A 164 3.22 -9.97 -21.20
CA VAL A 164 1.90 -10.22 -21.78
C VAL A 164 1.42 -9.02 -22.60
N LEU A 165 1.63 -7.80 -22.10
CA LEU A 165 1.29 -6.55 -22.80
C LEU A 165 2.07 -6.40 -24.09
N ARG A 166 3.39 -6.65 -24.06
CA ARG A 166 4.26 -6.55 -25.24
C ARG A 166 3.87 -7.58 -26.31
N LYS A 167 3.60 -8.82 -25.93
CA LYS A 167 3.09 -9.87 -26.84
C LYS A 167 1.74 -9.50 -27.46
N SER A 168 0.86 -8.86 -26.69
CA SER A 168 -0.47 -8.44 -27.14
C SER A 168 -0.47 -7.10 -27.91
N GLN A 169 0.66 -6.39 -27.93
CA GLN A 169 0.84 -4.99 -28.38
C GLN A 169 0.06 -3.97 -27.54
N ARG A 170 -1.21 -4.23 -27.22
CA ARG A 170 -2.06 -3.47 -26.30
C ARG A 170 -3.21 -4.36 -25.83
N PHE A 171 -3.82 -4.02 -24.71
CA PHE A 171 -5.00 -4.69 -24.20
C PHE A 171 -6.30 -4.05 -24.68
N PRO A 172 -7.35 -4.84 -24.91
CA PRO A 172 -8.72 -4.35 -24.94
C PRO A 172 -9.08 -3.65 -23.61
N GLU A 173 -9.93 -2.63 -23.65
CA GLU A 173 -10.23 -1.84 -22.45
C GLU A 173 -10.79 -2.67 -21.28
N HIS A 174 -11.57 -3.72 -21.53
CA HIS A 174 -12.09 -4.59 -20.46
C HIS A 174 -10.98 -5.37 -19.74
N VAL A 175 -9.94 -5.79 -20.48
CA VAL A 175 -8.75 -6.46 -19.91
C VAL A 175 -7.94 -5.46 -19.09
N ALA A 176 -7.69 -4.26 -19.62
CA ALA A 176 -7.01 -3.21 -18.88
C ALA A 176 -7.79 -2.79 -17.62
N ARG A 177 -9.13 -2.75 -17.69
CA ARG A 177 -10.02 -2.47 -16.56
C ARG A 177 -9.88 -3.51 -15.46
N PHE A 178 -9.86 -4.79 -15.80
CA PHE A 178 -9.67 -5.87 -14.83
C PHE A 178 -8.40 -5.66 -13.99
N TYR A 179 -7.24 -5.56 -14.64
CA TYR A 179 -5.96 -5.36 -13.93
C TYR A 179 -5.90 -4.02 -13.19
N THR A 180 -6.51 -2.97 -13.73
CA THR A 180 -6.61 -1.67 -13.04
C THR A 180 -7.42 -1.78 -11.75
N CYS A 181 -8.47 -2.60 -11.71
CA CYS A 181 -9.26 -2.79 -10.49
C CYS A 181 -8.42 -3.43 -9.37
N GLU A 182 -7.61 -4.43 -9.70
CA GLU A 182 -6.74 -5.11 -8.75
C GLU A 182 -5.65 -4.20 -8.21
N VAL A 183 -5.00 -3.44 -9.09
CA VAL A 183 -3.99 -2.43 -8.73
C VAL A 183 -4.62 -1.34 -7.86
N LEU A 184 -5.82 -0.87 -8.20
CA LEU A 184 -6.52 0.16 -7.42
C LEU A 184 -6.76 -0.31 -5.98
N LEU A 185 -7.27 -1.53 -5.78
CA LEU A 185 -7.50 -2.09 -4.44
C LEU A 185 -6.20 -2.24 -3.66
N ALA A 186 -5.13 -2.67 -4.31
CA ALA A 186 -3.82 -2.78 -3.68
C ALA A 186 -3.27 -1.41 -3.24
N LEU A 187 -3.36 -0.39 -4.10
CA LEU A 187 -2.92 0.97 -3.77
C LEU A 187 -3.77 1.60 -2.66
N GLU A 188 -5.09 1.43 -2.70
CA GLU A 188 -5.99 1.89 -1.65
C GLU A 188 -5.62 1.27 -0.30
N TYR A 189 -5.33 -0.03 -0.26
CA TYR A 189 -4.87 -0.72 0.94
C TYR A 189 -3.51 -0.18 1.43
N LEU A 190 -2.52 0.00 0.55
CA LEU A 190 -1.22 0.57 0.94
C LEU A 190 -1.39 1.98 1.51
N HIS A 191 -2.21 2.81 0.86
CA HIS A 191 -2.48 4.18 1.28
C HIS A 191 -3.22 4.24 2.63
N SER A 192 -4.08 3.27 2.94
CA SER A 192 -4.72 3.18 4.26
C SER A 192 -3.73 2.83 5.38
N HIS A 193 -2.58 2.24 5.04
CA HIS A 193 -1.47 1.96 5.94
C HIS A 193 -0.37 3.04 5.87
N ALA A 194 -0.68 4.20 5.29
CA ALA A 194 0.26 5.30 5.06
C ALA A 194 1.51 4.88 4.27
N VAL A 195 1.42 3.86 3.41
CA VAL A 195 2.51 3.43 2.53
C VAL A 195 2.27 4.02 1.13
N ILE A 196 3.31 4.62 0.55
CA ILE A 196 3.33 5.05 -0.85
C ILE A 196 4.23 4.07 -1.61
N TYR A 197 3.76 3.53 -2.74
CA TYR A 197 4.45 2.45 -3.46
C TYR A 197 5.58 2.97 -4.38
N ARG A 198 5.32 4.02 -5.16
CA ARG A 198 6.29 4.81 -5.94
C ARG A 198 7.01 4.14 -7.11
N ASP A 199 6.75 2.87 -7.42
CA ASP A 199 7.32 2.19 -8.62
C ASP A 199 6.29 1.35 -9.38
N LEU A 200 5.09 1.88 -9.57
CA LEU A 200 4.08 1.20 -10.38
C LEU A 200 4.47 1.22 -11.85
N LYS A 201 4.61 0.03 -12.44
CA LYS A 201 4.88 -0.24 -13.86
C LYS A 201 4.55 -1.72 -14.18
N PRO A 202 4.31 -2.10 -15.44
CA PRO A 202 3.94 -3.47 -15.81
C PRO A 202 4.96 -4.54 -15.39
N GLU A 203 6.24 -4.20 -15.27
CA GLU A 203 7.34 -5.07 -14.86
C GLU A 203 7.21 -5.49 -13.39
N ASN A 204 6.66 -4.61 -12.53
CA ASN A 204 6.44 -4.88 -11.12
C ASN A 204 5.07 -5.53 -10.83
N LEU A 205 4.34 -5.93 -11.87
CA LEU A 205 3.05 -6.59 -11.77
C LEU A 205 3.20 -8.02 -12.29
N LEU A 206 3.27 -8.99 -11.38
CA LEU A 206 3.33 -10.40 -11.74
C LEU A 206 1.93 -11.00 -11.83
N LEU A 207 1.76 -12.06 -12.62
CA LEU A 207 0.51 -12.80 -12.75
C LEU A 207 0.59 -14.15 -12.02
N ASP A 208 -0.36 -14.42 -11.12
CA ASP A 208 -0.45 -15.73 -10.48
C ASP A 208 -0.97 -16.81 -11.45
N SER A 209 -1.04 -18.05 -10.97
CA SER A 209 -1.49 -19.20 -11.79
C SER A 209 -2.92 -19.08 -12.34
N MET A 210 -3.73 -18.20 -11.76
CA MET A 210 -5.09 -17.91 -12.19
C MET A 210 -5.19 -16.64 -13.03
N GLY A 211 -4.09 -15.89 -13.19
CA GLY A 211 -4.04 -14.64 -13.96
C GLY A 211 -4.30 -13.39 -13.15
N HIS A 212 -4.33 -13.46 -11.81
CA HIS A 212 -4.51 -12.28 -10.95
C HIS A 212 -3.18 -11.60 -10.65
N ILE A 213 -3.22 -10.29 -10.42
CA ILE A 213 -2.04 -9.47 -10.14
C ILE A 213 -1.43 -9.78 -8.77
N LYS A 214 -0.11 -9.80 -8.74
CA LYS A 214 0.72 -9.68 -7.55
C LYS A 214 1.72 -8.54 -7.76
N ILE A 215 1.49 -7.43 -7.08
CA ILE A 215 2.45 -6.32 -7.04
C ILE A 215 3.68 -6.78 -6.25
N THR A 216 4.84 -6.68 -6.89
CA THR A 216 6.14 -7.03 -6.32
C THR A 216 7.05 -5.80 -6.20
N ASP A 217 8.30 -5.99 -5.78
CA ASP A 217 9.36 -4.98 -5.63
C ASP A 217 8.94 -3.74 -4.82
N PHE A 218 9.19 -3.79 -3.52
CA PHE A 218 8.87 -2.72 -2.59
C PHE A 218 10.10 -1.85 -2.27
N GLY A 219 11.16 -1.93 -3.09
CA GLY A 219 12.42 -1.20 -2.88
C GLY A 219 12.24 0.33 -2.85
N PHE A 220 11.23 0.87 -3.54
CA PHE A 220 10.84 2.28 -3.44
C PHE A 220 9.59 2.52 -2.60
N ALA A 221 8.98 1.52 -1.98
CA ALA A 221 7.88 1.77 -1.08
C ALA A 221 8.36 2.52 0.17
N LYS A 222 7.51 3.38 0.74
CA LYS A 222 7.84 4.11 1.97
C LYS A 222 6.62 4.32 2.84
N HIS A 223 6.77 4.06 4.14
CA HIS A 223 5.80 4.44 5.15
C HIS A 223 5.94 5.94 5.46
N VAL A 224 4.90 6.72 5.17
CA VAL A 224 4.86 8.18 5.22
C VAL A 224 3.62 8.65 6.00
N PRO A 225 3.62 8.58 7.33
CA PRO A 225 2.45 8.92 8.15
C PRO A 225 2.09 10.40 8.09
N GLN A 226 3.05 11.28 7.80
CA GLN A 226 2.82 12.71 7.57
C GLN A 226 2.41 13.02 6.12
N ASN A 227 2.15 12.00 5.29
CA ASN A 227 1.74 12.10 3.88
C ASN A 227 2.65 13.00 3.01
N MET A 228 3.94 13.10 3.35
CA MET A 228 4.92 13.90 2.61
C MET A 228 6.31 13.23 2.59
N THR A 229 6.90 13.14 1.41
CA THR A 229 8.30 12.74 1.21
C THR A 229 8.93 13.50 0.04
N TRP A 230 10.26 13.43 -0.11
CA TRP A 230 11.04 14.26 -1.05
C TRP A 230 12.01 13.47 -1.92
N THR A 231 12.15 12.16 -1.70
CA THR A 231 13.11 11.33 -2.45
C THR A 231 12.70 11.25 -3.92
N LEU A 232 13.57 11.61 -4.84
CA LEU A 232 13.36 11.35 -6.27
C LEU A 232 13.65 9.87 -6.54
N CYS A 233 12.63 9.10 -6.87
CA CYS A 233 12.69 7.66 -7.17
C CYS A 233 11.54 7.25 -8.09
N GLY A 234 11.62 6.04 -8.63
CA GLY A 234 10.65 5.50 -9.58
C GLY A 234 11.18 5.48 -11.02
N THR A 235 10.36 4.94 -11.92
CA THR A 235 10.70 4.76 -13.32
C THR A 235 10.36 6.02 -14.14
N PRO A 236 11.26 6.56 -15.00
CA PRO A 236 11.11 7.87 -15.64
C PRO A 236 9.75 8.14 -16.31
N ASP A 237 9.24 7.18 -17.09
CA ASP A 237 7.97 7.32 -17.83
C ASP A 237 6.73 7.34 -16.93
N TYR A 238 6.89 6.93 -15.66
CA TYR A 238 5.84 6.82 -14.65
C TYR A 238 5.88 7.92 -13.58
N LEU A 239 6.88 8.80 -13.62
CA LEU A 239 7.05 9.86 -12.64
C LEU A 239 5.95 10.92 -12.73
N ALA A 240 5.42 11.29 -11.57
CA ALA A 240 4.48 12.41 -11.45
C ALA A 240 5.22 13.77 -11.56
N PRO A 241 4.56 14.84 -12.05
CA PRO A 241 5.18 16.16 -12.21
C PRO A 241 5.81 16.71 -10.92
N GLU A 242 5.16 16.50 -9.78
CA GLU A 242 5.65 16.99 -8.49
C GLU A 242 6.93 16.28 -8.00
N ILE A 243 7.17 15.02 -8.41
CA ILE A 243 8.43 14.32 -8.13
C ILE A 243 9.56 14.95 -8.95
N ILE A 244 9.30 15.19 -10.25
CA ILE A 244 10.27 15.81 -11.18
C ILE A 244 10.63 17.24 -10.72
N GLN A 245 9.68 17.97 -10.16
CA GLN A 245 9.90 19.31 -9.60
C GLN A 245 10.63 19.30 -8.26
N SER A 246 11.00 18.13 -7.72
CA SER A 246 11.60 17.98 -6.39
C SER A 246 10.77 18.64 -5.28
N LYS A 247 9.44 18.63 -5.42
CA LYS A 247 8.52 19.11 -4.38
C LYS A 247 8.26 17.98 -3.39
N GLY A 248 7.83 18.35 -2.19
CA GLY A 248 7.22 17.38 -1.29
C GLY A 248 5.99 16.77 -1.98
N TYR A 249 5.90 15.44 -1.96
CA TYR A 249 4.79 14.70 -2.55
C TYR A 249 4.25 13.64 -1.57
N GLY A 250 2.98 13.28 -1.77
CA GLY A 250 2.27 12.27 -0.99
C GLY A 250 1.73 11.15 -1.88
N LYS A 251 0.72 10.43 -1.39
CA LYS A 251 0.10 9.28 -2.08
C LYS A 251 -0.47 9.56 -3.48
N ALA A 252 -0.67 10.82 -3.84
CA ALA A 252 -1.18 11.26 -5.15
C ALA A 252 -0.30 10.84 -6.34
N VAL A 253 0.98 10.52 -6.10
CA VAL A 253 1.90 10.06 -7.14
C VAL A 253 1.56 8.66 -7.65
N ASP A 254 1.10 7.76 -6.77
CA ASP A 254 0.70 6.39 -7.18
C ASP A 254 -0.55 6.44 -8.07
N TRP A 255 -1.47 7.38 -7.83
CA TRP A 255 -2.64 7.58 -8.68
C TRP A 255 -2.28 8.15 -10.06
N TRP A 256 -1.22 8.97 -10.14
CA TRP A 256 -0.66 9.39 -11.42
C TRP A 256 -0.08 8.19 -12.17
N SER A 257 0.78 7.40 -11.53
CA SER A 257 1.41 6.22 -12.12
C SER A 257 0.37 5.17 -12.54
N MET A 258 -0.75 5.05 -11.82
CA MET A 258 -1.88 4.20 -12.23
C MET A 258 -2.53 4.74 -13.52
N GLY A 259 -2.66 6.06 -13.68
CA GLY A 259 -3.10 6.66 -14.94
C GLY A 259 -2.15 6.38 -16.10
N VAL A 260 -0.83 6.40 -15.85
CA VAL A 260 0.20 6.02 -16.85
C VAL A 260 0.03 4.54 -17.23
N LEU A 261 -0.12 3.65 -16.24
CA LEU A 261 -0.35 2.21 -16.45
C LEU A 261 -1.62 1.94 -17.27
N MET A 262 -2.74 2.59 -16.93
CA MET A 262 -4.01 2.47 -17.65
C MET A 262 -3.86 2.87 -19.12
N PHE A 263 -3.17 3.99 -19.37
CA PHE A 263 -2.89 4.45 -20.72
C PHE A 263 -2.02 3.43 -21.47
N GLU A 264 -0.90 3.00 -20.88
CA GLU A 264 0.04 2.08 -21.51
C GLU A 264 -0.61 0.74 -21.84
N MET A 265 -1.42 0.18 -20.94
CA MET A 265 -2.17 -1.04 -21.21
C MET A 265 -3.10 -0.88 -22.42
N CYS A 266 -3.81 0.24 -22.55
CA CYS A 266 -4.78 0.43 -23.63
C CYS A 266 -4.12 0.87 -24.96
N ALA A 267 -2.99 1.57 -24.92
CA ALA A 267 -2.30 2.12 -26.09
C ALA A 267 -1.15 1.24 -26.61
N GLY A 268 -0.50 0.47 -25.72
CA GLY A 268 0.74 -0.26 -25.99
C GLY A 268 2.04 0.51 -25.75
N PHE A 269 1.92 1.78 -25.35
CA PHE A 269 3.04 2.70 -25.10
C PHE A 269 2.63 3.75 -24.05
N PRO A 270 3.57 4.30 -23.26
CA PRO A 270 3.25 5.27 -22.22
C PRO A 270 2.76 6.61 -22.81
N PRO A 271 1.97 7.40 -22.06
CA PRO A 271 1.42 8.69 -22.51
C PRO A 271 2.50 9.75 -22.77
N PHE A 272 3.65 9.61 -22.11
CA PHE A 272 4.84 10.44 -22.29
C PHE A 272 6.00 9.51 -22.60
N PHE A 273 6.76 9.83 -23.65
CA PHE A 273 7.93 9.06 -24.06
C PHE A 273 8.91 9.99 -24.77
N ASP A 274 10.20 9.86 -24.45
CA ASP A 274 11.32 10.46 -25.19
C ASP A 274 12.59 9.65 -24.86
N GLU A 275 13.53 9.58 -25.80
CA GLU A 275 14.83 8.94 -25.54
C GLU A 275 15.68 9.76 -24.57
N ASP A 276 15.50 11.08 -24.56
CA ASP A 276 16.17 12.00 -23.65
C ASP A 276 15.27 12.27 -22.42
N HIS A 277 15.75 11.85 -21.24
CA HIS A 277 15.03 12.03 -19.98
C HIS A 277 14.66 13.49 -19.70
N ILE A 278 15.48 14.47 -20.09
CA ILE A 278 15.19 15.90 -19.89
C ILE A 278 13.98 16.30 -20.75
N LYS A 279 13.90 15.81 -21.99
CA LYS A 279 12.75 16.07 -22.87
C LYS A 279 11.50 15.33 -22.40
N LEU A 280 11.64 14.09 -21.93
CA LEU A 280 10.57 13.33 -21.29
C LEU A 280 9.98 14.11 -20.11
N TYR A 281 10.84 14.59 -19.21
CA TYR A 281 10.42 15.41 -18.08
C TYR A 281 9.71 16.69 -18.54
N GLY A 282 10.21 17.35 -19.59
CA GLY A 282 9.52 18.48 -20.22
C GLY A 282 8.10 18.13 -20.69
N LYS A 283 7.89 16.94 -21.28
CA LYS A 283 6.58 16.45 -21.72
C LYS A 283 5.64 16.17 -20.54
N ILE A 284 6.13 15.51 -19.49
CA ILE A 284 5.38 15.23 -18.27
C ILE A 284 4.94 16.54 -17.61
N MET A 285 5.87 17.49 -17.47
CA MET A 285 5.59 18.81 -16.90
C MET A 285 4.59 19.63 -17.71
N ALA A 286 4.58 19.48 -19.04
CA ALA A 286 3.60 20.13 -19.91
C ALA A 286 2.20 19.52 -19.78
N GLY A 287 2.07 18.27 -19.33
CA GLY A 287 0.79 17.59 -19.11
C GLY A 287 -0.06 17.37 -20.36
N LYS A 288 0.54 17.48 -21.56
CA LYS A 288 -0.17 17.38 -22.85
C LYS A 288 -0.23 15.93 -23.34
N VAL A 289 -1.22 15.18 -22.86
CA VAL A 289 -1.47 13.80 -23.31
C VAL A 289 -2.17 13.76 -24.66
N ARG A 290 -1.66 12.94 -25.60
CA ARG A 290 -2.32 12.65 -26.88
C ARG A 290 -3.03 11.30 -26.78
N TYR A 291 -4.36 11.32 -26.89
CA TYR A 291 -5.18 10.11 -26.76
C TYR A 291 -5.39 9.44 -28.13
N PRO A 292 -5.18 8.11 -28.25
CA PRO A 292 -5.54 7.37 -29.45
C PRO A 292 -7.03 7.53 -29.82
N SER A 293 -7.34 7.47 -31.12
CA SER A 293 -8.71 7.62 -31.61
C SER A 293 -9.66 6.55 -31.06
N HIS A 294 -9.16 5.32 -30.91
CA HIS A 294 -9.91 4.16 -30.44
C HIS A 294 -10.24 4.17 -28.94
N PHE A 295 -9.68 5.08 -28.15
CA PHE A 295 -10.02 5.20 -26.71
C PHE A 295 -11.45 5.71 -26.54
N GLN A 296 -12.23 5.01 -25.73
CA GLN A 296 -13.60 5.41 -25.41
C GLN A 296 -13.66 6.70 -24.59
N PRO A 297 -14.78 7.46 -24.65
CA PRO A 297 -14.92 8.71 -23.90
C PRO A 297 -14.68 8.56 -22.40
N ALA A 298 -15.19 7.48 -21.79
CA ALA A 298 -15.01 7.22 -20.36
C ALA A 298 -13.52 6.99 -19.99
N LEU A 299 -12.76 6.27 -20.83
CA LEU A 299 -11.32 6.08 -20.62
C LEU A 299 -10.56 7.41 -20.71
N LYS A 300 -10.87 8.23 -21.72
CA LYS A 300 -10.28 9.57 -21.86
C LYS A 300 -10.58 10.45 -20.66
N ASP A 301 -11.80 10.37 -20.09
CA ASP A 301 -12.18 11.19 -18.94
C ASP A 301 -11.44 10.79 -17.66
N ILE A 302 -11.36 9.49 -17.33
CA ILE A 302 -10.62 9.05 -16.14
C ILE A 302 -9.13 9.36 -16.24
N LEU A 303 -8.53 9.17 -17.42
CA LEU A 303 -7.12 9.48 -17.65
C LEU A 303 -6.84 10.97 -17.46
N LYS A 304 -7.72 11.88 -17.91
CA LYS A 304 -7.57 13.33 -17.67
C LYS A 304 -7.62 13.69 -16.18
N ARG A 305 -8.37 12.94 -15.38
CA ARG A 305 -8.54 13.16 -13.94
C ARG A 305 -7.39 12.58 -13.11
N LEU A 306 -6.72 11.55 -13.61
CA LEU A 306 -5.51 10.97 -12.99
C LEU A 306 -4.23 11.70 -13.45
N LEU A 307 -4.10 11.95 -14.76
CA LEU A 307 -2.95 12.59 -15.41
C LEU A 307 -3.07 14.12 -15.41
N THR A 308 -3.37 14.69 -14.25
CA THR A 308 -3.40 16.15 -14.04
C THR A 308 -2.32 16.58 -13.06
N SER A 309 -1.57 17.63 -13.40
CA SER A 309 -0.52 18.20 -12.55
C SER A 309 -1.11 18.95 -11.33
N ASP A 310 -2.38 19.34 -11.40
CA ASP A 310 -3.07 20.02 -10.30
C ASP A 310 -3.55 19.00 -9.27
N LEU A 311 -2.82 18.89 -8.16
CA LEU A 311 -3.12 17.97 -7.05
C LEU A 311 -4.50 18.21 -6.42
N THR A 312 -5.07 19.41 -6.56
CA THR A 312 -6.42 19.73 -6.05
C THR A 312 -7.54 19.16 -6.94
N LYS A 313 -7.18 18.66 -8.12
CA LYS A 313 -8.09 18.07 -9.11
C LYS A 313 -7.81 16.59 -9.36
N ARG A 314 -6.64 16.08 -8.94
CA ARG A 314 -6.25 14.69 -9.20
C ARG A 314 -7.12 13.72 -8.43
N TYR A 315 -7.77 12.81 -9.14
CA TYR A 315 -8.53 11.72 -8.54
C TYR A 315 -7.64 10.86 -7.64
N GLY A 316 -8.20 10.36 -6.54
CA GLY A 316 -7.43 9.71 -5.47
C GLY A 316 -6.86 10.67 -4.41
N ASN A 317 -6.73 11.98 -4.73
CA ASN A 317 -6.26 13.03 -3.82
C ASN A 317 -7.35 14.02 -3.41
N LEU A 318 -8.60 13.82 -3.86
CA LEU A 318 -9.76 14.61 -3.46
C LEU A 318 -10.36 14.07 -2.15
N ARG A 319 -11.46 14.68 -1.69
CA ARG A 319 -12.14 14.27 -0.45
C ARG A 319 -12.62 12.81 -0.46
N GLY A 320 -13.04 12.28 -1.60
CA GLY A 320 -13.48 10.88 -1.72
C GLY A 320 -12.33 9.89 -1.85
N GLY A 321 -11.08 10.35 -2.05
CA GLY A 321 -9.91 9.51 -2.17
C GLY A 321 -10.05 8.50 -3.31
N ALA A 322 -9.79 7.22 -3.04
CA ALA A 322 -9.95 6.12 -4.00
C ALA A 322 -11.40 5.94 -4.46
N THR A 323 -12.39 6.34 -3.65
CA THR A 323 -13.82 6.25 -3.99
C THR A 323 -14.18 7.07 -5.22
N ASP A 324 -13.55 8.24 -5.40
CA ASP A 324 -13.75 9.07 -6.59
C ASP A 324 -13.33 8.36 -7.88
N ILE A 325 -12.30 7.50 -7.78
CA ILE A 325 -11.84 6.65 -8.89
C ILE A 325 -12.82 5.51 -9.10
N LYS A 326 -13.18 4.77 -8.04
CA LYS A 326 -14.09 3.61 -8.10
C LYS A 326 -15.46 3.95 -8.69
N ASN A 327 -15.97 5.14 -8.41
CA ASN A 327 -17.29 5.60 -8.87
C ASN A 327 -17.27 6.22 -10.28
N HIS A 328 -16.10 6.31 -10.92
CA HIS A 328 -16.01 6.85 -12.26
C HIS A 328 -16.69 5.93 -13.29
N ALA A 329 -17.35 6.50 -14.31
CA ALA A 329 -18.09 5.75 -15.34
C ALA A 329 -17.26 4.69 -16.09
N TRP A 330 -15.93 4.80 -16.10
CA TRP A 330 -15.05 3.79 -16.68
C TRP A 330 -15.03 2.47 -15.88
N PHE A 331 -15.39 2.51 -14.60
CA PHE A 331 -15.54 1.35 -13.72
C PHE A 331 -17.02 0.98 -13.49
N GLU A 332 -17.94 1.50 -14.31
CA GLU A 332 -19.35 1.15 -14.21
C GLU A 332 -19.55 -0.37 -14.31
N GLY A 333 -20.37 -0.92 -13.40
CA GLY A 333 -20.66 -2.35 -13.31
C GLY A 333 -19.59 -3.20 -12.60
N VAL A 334 -18.48 -2.61 -12.13
CA VAL A 334 -17.48 -3.36 -11.34
C VAL A 334 -18.04 -3.68 -9.95
N ASN A 335 -18.03 -4.97 -9.60
CA ASN A 335 -18.27 -5.43 -8.24
C ASN A 335 -16.92 -5.54 -7.49
N TRP A 336 -16.62 -4.55 -6.66
CA TRP A 336 -15.34 -4.45 -5.95
C TRP A 336 -15.09 -5.58 -4.96
N ASP A 337 -16.14 -6.12 -4.33
CA ASP A 337 -16.02 -7.26 -3.41
C ASP A 337 -15.65 -8.55 -4.16
N GLN A 338 -16.21 -8.75 -5.36
CA GLN A 338 -15.86 -9.87 -6.23
C GLN A 338 -14.44 -9.75 -6.79
N VAL A 339 -13.98 -8.53 -7.10
CA VAL A 339 -12.57 -8.29 -7.46
C VAL A 339 -11.70 -8.68 -6.26
N TYR A 340 -11.92 -8.08 -5.09
CA TYR A 340 -11.11 -8.32 -3.89
C TYR A 340 -11.03 -9.80 -3.50
N SER A 341 -12.15 -10.51 -3.56
CA SER A 341 -12.24 -11.94 -3.26
C SER A 341 -11.77 -12.87 -4.39
N ARG A 342 -11.29 -12.32 -5.51
CA ARG A 342 -10.82 -13.05 -6.71
C ARG A 342 -11.87 -14.00 -7.27
N GLN A 343 -13.13 -13.55 -7.31
CA GLN A 343 -14.27 -14.30 -7.87
C GLN A 343 -14.51 -14.00 -9.35
N ILE A 344 -13.89 -12.95 -9.90
CA ILE A 344 -13.95 -12.62 -11.31
C ILE A 344 -12.84 -13.37 -12.04
N GLU A 345 -13.19 -14.14 -13.07
CA GLU A 345 -12.21 -14.85 -13.89
C GLU A 345 -11.27 -13.88 -14.60
N ALA A 346 -9.96 -14.14 -14.51
CA ALA A 346 -8.97 -13.30 -15.16
C ALA A 346 -9.02 -13.43 -16.69
N PRO A 347 -8.84 -12.33 -17.44
CA PRO A 347 -8.93 -12.32 -18.90
C PRO A 347 -7.77 -13.07 -19.59
N TYR A 348 -6.69 -13.32 -18.88
CA TYR A 348 -5.55 -14.09 -19.36
C TYR A 348 -5.10 -15.04 -18.26
N ARG A 349 -5.04 -16.34 -18.59
CA ARG A 349 -4.47 -17.37 -17.73
C ARG A 349 -3.09 -17.76 -18.28
N PRO A 350 -2.01 -17.61 -17.51
CA PRO A 350 -0.68 -18.03 -17.95
C PRO A 350 -0.62 -19.53 -18.24
N THR A 351 0.13 -19.91 -19.28
CA THR A 351 0.43 -21.32 -19.55
C THR A 351 1.52 -21.77 -18.57
N ILE A 352 1.23 -22.83 -17.82
CA ILE A 352 2.10 -23.32 -16.74
C ILE A 352 2.17 -24.84 -16.83
N MET A 353 3.38 -25.40 -16.81
CA MET A 353 3.64 -26.85 -16.86
C MET A 353 3.72 -27.51 -15.48
N GLY A 354 3.86 -26.71 -14.41
CA GLY A 354 3.90 -27.18 -13.03
C GLY A 354 4.24 -26.07 -12.04
N GLU A 355 4.20 -26.36 -10.74
CA GLU A 355 4.40 -25.35 -9.69
C GLU A 355 5.81 -24.71 -9.67
N GLY A 356 6.81 -25.39 -10.23
CA GLY A 356 8.18 -24.88 -10.39
C GLY A 356 8.51 -24.42 -11.80
N ASP A 357 7.51 -24.23 -12.67
CA ASP A 357 7.71 -23.84 -14.06
C ASP A 357 8.13 -22.37 -14.20
N ALA A 358 9.38 -22.14 -14.59
CA ALA A 358 9.92 -20.81 -14.82
C ALA A 358 9.92 -20.36 -16.29
N SER A 359 9.17 -21.03 -17.19
CA SER A 359 9.15 -20.71 -18.63
C SER A 359 8.57 -19.33 -18.97
N ASN A 360 7.83 -18.71 -18.04
CA ASN A 360 7.34 -17.34 -18.17
C ASN A 360 8.38 -16.27 -17.73
N PHE A 361 9.59 -16.68 -17.34
CA PHE A 361 10.70 -15.81 -16.97
C PHE A 361 11.84 -15.93 -17.98
N ASP A 362 12.61 -14.84 -18.13
CA ASP A 362 13.79 -14.85 -18.98
C ASP A 362 14.91 -15.75 -18.41
N ASP A 363 15.76 -16.26 -19.29
CA ASP A 363 16.95 -17.02 -18.91
C ASP A 363 18.10 -16.08 -18.54
N TYR A 364 18.54 -16.17 -17.29
CA TYR A 364 19.67 -15.42 -16.77
C TYR A 364 20.88 -16.34 -16.57
N PRO A 365 22.12 -15.85 -16.81
CA PRO A 365 23.31 -16.60 -16.45
C PRO A 365 23.35 -16.88 -14.95
N GLU A 366 23.55 -18.15 -14.59
CA GLU A 366 23.77 -18.53 -13.19
C GLU A 366 25.14 -18.07 -12.71
N ASP A 367 25.21 -17.59 -11.47
CA ASP A 367 26.48 -17.24 -10.83
C ASP A 367 27.17 -18.51 -10.32
N ALA A 368 28.50 -18.49 -10.34
CA ALA A 368 29.30 -19.51 -9.68
C ALA A 368 29.41 -19.29 -8.15
N GLU A 369 28.96 -18.13 -7.66
CA GLU A 369 28.99 -17.80 -6.24
C GLU A 369 28.16 -18.78 -5.39
N GLN A 370 28.83 -19.45 -4.45
CA GLN A 370 28.18 -20.32 -3.48
C GLN A 370 27.76 -19.50 -2.26
N TYR A 371 26.45 -19.33 -2.10
CA TYR A 371 25.87 -18.71 -0.90
C TYR A 371 26.16 -19.54 0.35
N GLY A 372 26.36 -18.88 1.49
CA GLY A 372 26.67 -19.54 2.76
C GLY A 372 28.08 -20.15 2.87
N VAL A 373 28.95 -20.01 1.86
CA VAL A 373 30.32 -20.54 1.88
C VAL A 373 31.33 -19.39 1.94
N TYR A 374 32.04 -19.31 3.07
CA TYR A 374 33.06 -18.30 3.33
C TYR A 374 34.20 -18.87 4.19
N PRO A 375 35.41 -18.25 4.15
CA PRO A 375 36.51 -18.59 5.06
C PRO A 375 36.07 -18.71 6.52
N PRO A 376 36.61 -19.68 7.27
CA PRO A 376 36.37 -19.79 8.71
C PRO A 376 36.74 -18.47 9.40
N ASN A 377 35.85 -17.97 10.25
CA ASN A 377 35.98 -16.70 10.99
C ASN A 377 35.85 -15.41 10.17
N GLU A 378 35.29 -15.44 8.95
CA GLU A 378 34.89 -14.19 8.29
C GLU A 378 33.87 -13.44 9.17
N ALA A 379 34.19 -12.20 9.52
CA ALA A 379 33.35 -11.37 10.36
C ALA A 379 32.22 -10.74 9.56
N ASP A 380 31.01 -10.72 10.12
CA ASP A 380 29.89 -9.99 9.55
C ASP A 380 29.97 -8.49 9.90
N GLU A 381 30.87 -7.78 9.22
CA GLU A 381 31.11 -6.35 9.46
C GLU A 381 29.89 -5.48 9.11
N LEU A 382 29.04 -5.94 8.19
CA LEU A 382 27.94 -5.16 7.64
C LEU A 382 26.56 -5.56 8.18
N GLY A 383 26.43 -6.66 8.91
CA GLY A 383 25.15 -7.17 9.40
C GLY A 383 24.41 -6.20 10.33
N SER A 384 25.15 -5.39 11.08
CA SER A 384 24.58 -4.36 11.97
C SER A 384 23.76 -3.29 11.23
N TYR A 385 24.02 -3.07 9.93
CA TYR A 385 23.23 -2.15 9.10
C TYR A 385 21.85 -2.72 8.72
N PHE A 386 21.62 -4.03 8.91
CA PHE A 386 20.41 -4.74 8.49
C PHE A 386 19.74 -5.46 9.68
N PRO A 387 19.25 -4.71 10.67
CA PRO A 387 18.70 -5.28 11.88
C PRO A 387 17.44 -6.11 11.60
N GLY A 388 17.39 -7.30 12.18
CA GLY A 388 16.22 -8.17 12.10
C GLY A 388 16.05 -8.89 10.76
N PHE A 389 17.01 -8.78 9.83
CA PHE A 389 17.11 -9.74 8.74
C PHE A 389 17.40 -11.11 9.28
#